data_AF-A0A8C2TWP8-F1
#
_entry.id   AF-A0A8C2TWP8-F1
#
_cell.length_a   1.000
_cell.length_b   1.000
_cell.length_c   1.000
_cell.angle_alpha   90.00
_cell.angle_beta   90.00
_cell.angle_gamma   90.00
#
_symmetry.space_group_name_H-M   'P 1'
#
loop_
_entity.id
_entity.type
_entity.pdbx_description
1 polymer ?
#
loop_
_entity_poly.entity_id
_entity_poly.type
_entity_poly.pdbx_seq_one_letter_code
_entity_poly.pdbx_strand_id
1 'polypeptide(L)'
;GQSAGKDPTVKVLPPPPAPAPRESDGAAGERDGDPGVSCPWQRASGALRDGPEHGRGGEISAPSIPPSCLAVPGGGCGGSGGSEWGCGGLRGRGRDVPALSAALFSAFQNKLVDRCERLQLQSAAIARHVAEVLPSRSQAVLGAANSARELVIQRLMLVGKVCENEEQRLLEEVHAEEERAQQSILTQREHWTEALQKLSALRTYLVDVITNLDDQGLVNAEQDIFERTEVAEGILEPQESAKLNFNQQRVQSPLLHRLWAHCVLTSLPGSEEISIDEKTVSPHLSLSEDKKTLTFSARKAKLDSDGPDCACRPAVPPYNPCCNHPRYEPPVRAAPPRAAAPS
;
A
#
# COMPACT_ATOMS: atom_id res chain seq x y z
N GLY A 1 97.82 23.36 13.40
CA GLY A 1 96.42 23.74 13.14
C GLY A 1 96.41 24.59 11.88
N GLN A 2 95.77 24.19 10.80
CA GLN A 2 94.32 24.08 10.60
C GLN A 2 93.59 25.40 10.89
N SER A 3 93.18 26.09 9.82
CA SER A 3 91.84 26.66 9.72
C SER A 3 91.44 26.72 8.25
N ALA A 4 90.35 26.03 7.95
CA ALA A 4 89.69 25.93 6.66
C ALA A 4 88.47 26.86 6.67
N GLY A 5 88.26 27.60 5.59
CA GLY A 5 86.97 28.21 5.26
C GLY A 5 86.44 27.54 4.00
N LYS A 6 85.35 26.79 4.11
CA LYS A 6 84.75 25.95 3.08
C LYS A 6 83.34 26.49 2.79
N ASP A 7 83.02 26.65 1.50
CA ASP A 7 81.71 27.02 0.98
C ASP A 7 80.57 26.13 1.49
N PRO A 8 79.36 26.68 1.73
CA PRO A 8 78.16 25.88 1.87
C PRO A 8 77.54 25.57 0.49
N THR A 9 77.72 24.34 0.04
CA THR A 9 76.94 23.72 -1.05
C THR A 9 75.49 23.57 -0.61
N VAL A 10 74.57 24.26 -1.28
CA VAL A 10 73.12 24.06 -1.14
C VAL A 10 72.75 22.71 -1.75
N LYS A 11 72.20 21.81 -0.93
CA LYS A 11 71.65 20.51 -1.33
C LYS A 11 70.38 20.72 -2.15
N VAL A 12 70.42 20.34 -3.43
CA VAL A 12 69.22 20.12 -4.24
C VAL A 12 68.57 18.80 -3.79
N LEU A 13 67.31 18.87 -3.33
CA LEU A 13 66.50 17.68 -3.05
C LEU A 13 66.00 17.08 -4.38
N PRO A 14 66.04 15.75 -4.57
CA PRO A 14 65.43 15.14 -5.74
C PRO A 14 63.90 15.10 -5.62
N PRO A 15 63.16 15.14 -6.75
CA PRO A 15 61.71 15.01 -6.74
C PRO A 15 61.25 13.60 -6.33
N PRO A 16 60.03 13.44 -5.81
CA PRO A 16 59.50 12.14 -5.41
C PRO A 16 59.25 11.23 -6.63
N PRO A 17 59.39 9.90 -6.49
CA PRO A 17 59.20 8.97 -7.60
C PRO A 17 57.72 8.85 -8.01
N ALA A 18 57.48 8.76 -9.31
CA ALA A 18 56.17 8.45 -9.89
C ALA A 18 55.72 7.03 -9.50
N PRO A 19 54.41 6.79 -9.29
CA PRO A 19 53.91 5.44 -9.06
C PRO A 19 54.04 4.57 -10.32
N ALA A 20 54.68 3.41 -10.16
CA ALA A 20 54.88 2.43 -11.22
C ALA A 20 53.57 1.75 -11.66
N PRO A 21 53.46 1.33 -12.94
CA PRO A 21 52.28 0.68 -13.49
C PRO A 21 52.16 -0.76 -12.97
N ARG A 22 50.93 -1.22 -12.71
CA ARG A 22 50.62 -2.64 -12.55
C ARG A 22 50.08 -3.18 -13.87
N GLU A 23 50.96 -3.79 -14.65
CA GLU A 23 50.65 -4.80 -15.68
C GLU A 23 50.42 -6.16 -14.98
N SER A 24 49.24 -6.79 -15.17
CA SER A 24 48.92 -7.85 -16.15
C SER A 24 49.24 -9.24 -15.55
N ASP A 25 48.43 -10.30 -15.58
CA ASP A 25 47.56 -10.90 -16.61
C ASP A 25 46.41 -11.68 -15.91
N GLY A 26 45.16 -11.72 -16.40
CA GLY A 26 44.64 -12.53 -17.53
C GLY A 26 43.75 -13.67 -16.95
N ALA A 27 42.54 -14.01 -17.40
CA ALA A 27 41.90 -13.84 -18.68
C ALA A 27 40.35 -14.08 -18.61
N ALA A 28 39.66 -13.46 -19.58
CA ALA A 28 38.47 -13.93 -20.32
C ALA A 28 37.13 -14.21 -19.61
N GLY A 29 36.09 -13.44 -19.99
CA GLY A 29 34.69 -13.76 -19.70
C GLY A 29 33.71 -12.63 -19.97
N GLU A 30 33.42 -12.39 -21.25
CA GLU A 30 32.44 -11.47 -21.81
C GLU A 30 30.97 -11.82 -21.43
N ARG A 31 30.22 -10.88 -20.81
CA ARG A 31 28.84 -10.47 -21.20
C ARG A 31 28.12 -9.61 -20.16
N ASP A 32 27.27 -8.75 -20.70
CA ASP A 32 26.34 -7.79 -20.12
C ASP A 32 25.56 -8.26 -18.88
N GLY A 33 25.30 -7.33 -17.95
CA GLY A 33 24.52 -7.56 -16.76
C GLY A 33 24.20 -6.29 -15.99
N ASP A 34 23.18 -5.60 -16.45
CA ASP A 34 22.43 -4.51 -15.81
C ASP A 34 21.92 -4.91 -14.40
N PRO A 35 22.09 -4.11 -13.32
CA PRO A 35 21.46 -4.42 -12.04
C PRO A 35 20.05 -3.81 -12.01
N GLY A 36 19.11 -4.54 -12.60
CA GLY A 36 17.68 -4.31 -12.37
C GLY A 36 17.35 -4.49 -10.89
N VAL A 37 16.92 -3.39 -10.26
CA VAL A 37 16.32 -3.35 -8.93
C VAL A 37 15.11 -4.29 -8.91
N SER A 38 15.26 -5.44 -8.24
CA SER A 38 14.19 -6.42 -8.09
C SER A 38 13.26 -5.99 -6.95
N CYS A 39 12.09 -5.46 -7.29
CA CYS A 39 11.00 -5.20 -6.35
C CYS A 39 10.42 -6.53 -5.81
N PRO A 40 10.19 -6.70 -4.49
CA PRO A 40 9.78 -7.99 -3.89
C PRO A 40 8.35 -8.47 -4.23
N TRP A 41 7.56 -7.69 -4.96
CA TRP A 41 6.11 -7.92 -5.11
C TRP A 41 5.70 -8.68 -6.37
N GLN A 42 6.61 -8.94 -7.32
CA GLN A 42 6.28 -9.63 -8.57
C GLN A 42 6.18 -11.17 -8.47
N ARG A 43 6.38 -11.77 -7.28
CA ARG A 43 6.28 -13.24 -7.10
C ARG A 43 4.88 -13.75 -6.74
N ALA A 44 3.86 -12.89 -6.67
CA ALA A 44 2.53 -13.31 -6.18
C ALA A 44 1.43 -13.48 -7.25
N SER A 45 1.66 -13.11 -8.52
CA SER A 45 0.56 -13.06 -9.52
C SER A 45 0.69 -14.02 -10.70
N GLY A 46 1.59 -15.01 -10.64
CA GLY A 46 1.89 -15.91 -11.75
C GLY A 46 1.77 -17.40 -11.42
N ALA A 47 0.60 -17.87 -10.96
CA ALA A 47 0.31 -19.31 -10.88
C ALA A 47 -1.19 -19.59 -10.75
N LEU A 48 -1.97 -19.38 -11.82
CA LEU A 48 -3.26 -20.06 -11.95
C LEU A 48 -3.64 -20.29 -13.42
N ARG A 49 -2.91 -21.21 -14.06
CA ARG A 49 -3.38 -21.99 -15.22
C ARG A 49 -2.38 -23.12 -15.46
N ASP A 50 -2.72 -24.30 -14.97
CA ASP A 50 -2.74 -25.56 -15.73
C ASP A 50 -3.12 -26.69 -14.78
N GLY A 51 -4.13 -27.48 -15.17
CA GLY A 51 -4.45 -28.72 -14.48
C GLY A 51 -3.33 -29.74 -14.68
N PRO A 52 -3.21 -30.73 -13.79
CA PRO A 52 -3.54 -32.06 -14.28
C PRO A 52 -4.31 -32.93 -13.29
N GLU A 53 -4.92 -33.93 -13.91
CA GLU A 53 -5.63 -35.05 -13.35
C GLU A 53 -4.75 -36.05 -12.56
N HIS A 54 -5.40 -36.69 -11.59
CA HIS A 54 -5.15 -37.99 -10.94
C HIS A 54 -3.93 -38.18 -10.00
N GLY A 55 -4.24 -38.40 -8.70
CA GLY A 55 -3.63 -39.51 -7.95
C GLY A 55 -3.15 -39.28 -6.51
N ARG A 56 -4.05 -39.56 -5.55
CA ARG A 56 -3.82 -40.30 -4.28
C ARG A 56 -2.90 -39.72 -3.17
N GLY A 57 -3.50 -39.46 -1.98
CA GLY A 57 -2.97 -39.90 -0.67
C GLY A 57 -2.70 -38.85 0.42
N GLY A 58 -3.35 -39.01 1.60
CA GLY A 58 -2.97 -38.46 2.92
C GLY A 58 -3.84 -37.29 3.42
N GLU A 59 -5.02 -37.50 4.03
CA GLU A 59 -5.26 -37.81 5.45
C GLU A 59 -4.57 -36.89 6.48
N ILE A 60 -5.32 -35.93 7.03
CA ILE A 60 -5.26 -35.57 8.46
C ILE A 60 -6.70 -35.40 8.99
N SER A 61 -6.94 -36.11 10.07
CA SER A 61 -8.21 -36.49 10.69
C SER A 61 -9.04 -35.35 11.32
N ALA A 62 -10.36 -35.48 11.19
CA ALA A 62 -11.36 -35.01 12.14
C ALA A 62 -12.01 -36.25 12.82
N PRO A 63 -12.56 -36.15 14.05
CA PRO A 63 -12.75 -37.30 14.92
C PRO A 63 -13.98 -38.16 14.59
N SER A 64 -13.78 -39.47 14.74
CA SER A 64 -14.70 -40.56 14.46
C SER A 64 -15.73 -40.81 15.58
N ILE A 65 -17.01 -40.90 15.22
CA ILE A 65 -18.04 -41.70 15.93
C ILE A 65 -18.86 -42.42 14.83
N PRO A 66 -19.16 -43.73 14.93
CA PRO A 66 -19.38 -44.61 13.77
C PRO A 66 -20.83 -44.64 13.23
N PRO A 67 -21.03 -45.10 11.97
CA PRO A 67 -22.35 -45.34 11.42
C PRO A 67 -22.80 -46.78 11.73
N SER A 68 -24.09 -46.96 12.03
CA SER A 68 -24.75 -48.25 11.90
C SER A 68 -26.16 -48.06 11.35
N CYS A 69 -26.33 -48.65 10.18
CA CYS A 69 -27.56 -49.24 9.64
C CYS A 69 -28.70 -48.28 9.29
N LEU A 70 -28.93 -48.07 7.99
CA LEU A 70 -29.97 -48.78 7.24
C LEU A 70 -29.93 -48.35 5.77
N ALA A 71 -29.36 -49.21 4.93
CA ALA A 71 -29.62 -49.23 3.51
C ALA A 71 -30.94 -50.01 3.27
N VAL A 72 -31.85 -49.43 2.52
CA VAL A 72 -32.89 -50.16 1.79
C VAL A 72 -32.73 -49.80 0.31
N PRO A 73 -32.45 -50.77 -0.57
CA PRO A 73 -32.57 -50.59 -2.01
C PRO A 73 -34.01 -50.89 -2.45
N GLY A 74 -34.60 -49.97 -3.23
CA GLY A 74 -35.83 -50.20 -3.96
C GLY A 74 -35.55 -50.91 -5.28
N GLY A 75 -36.15 -52.07 -5.48
CA GLY A 75 -36.15 -52.78 -6.76
C GLY A 75 -37.30 -53.76 -6.85
N GLY A 76 -38.17 -53.56 -7.84
CA GLY A 76 -38.73 -54.62 -8.67
C GLY A 76 -39.86 -55.47 -8.09
N CYS A 77 -41.06 -55.27 -8.62
CA CYS A 77 -42.21 -56.16 -8.53
C CYS A 77 -41.87 -57.62 -8.88
N GLY A 78 -42.46 -58.57 -8.15
CA GLY A 78 -42.60 -59.94 -8.61
C GLY A 78 -43.01 -60.94 -7.54
N GLY A 79 -44.19 -61.53 -7.70
CA GLY A 79 -44.39 -62.95 -7.42
C GLY A 79 -44.84 -63.36 -6.02
N SER A 80 -46.11 -63.77 -5.96
CA SER A 80 -46.75 -64.64 -4.98
C SER A 80 -45.83 -65.64 -4.27
N GLY A 81 -45.92 -65.69 -2.95
CA GLY A 81 -45.38 -66.76 -2.12
C GLY A 81 -46.11 -66.81 -0.79
N GLY A 82 -46.98 -67.80 -0.62
CA GLY A 82 -47.73 -68.02 0.62
C GLY A 82 -46.82 -68.33 1.80
N SER A 83 -47.22 -67.87 2.99
CA SER A 83 -46.71 -68.38 4.26
C SER A 83 -47.77 -68.15 5.33
N GLU A 84 -48.59 -69.18 5.48
CA GLU A 84 -49.06 -69.78 6.72
C GLU A 84 -48.45 -69.16 8.00
N TRP A 85 -49.24 -68.38 8.74
CA TRP A 85 -48.96 -68.05 10.13
C TRP A 85 -49.91 -68.84 11.02
N GLY A 86 -49.34 -69.82 11.69
CA GLY A 86 -50.00 -70.73 12.61
C GLY A 86 -50.59 -70.03 13.83
N CYS A 87 -51.79 -70.46 14.20
CA CYS A 87 -52.44 -70.16 15.47
C CYS A 87 -51.72 -70.87 16.62
N GLY A 88 -50.81 -70.18 17.30
CA GLY A 88 -50.25 -70.59 18.59
C GLY A 88 -51.08 -70.02 19.74
N GLY A 89 -52.00 -70.83 20.29
CA GLY A 89 -52.80 -70.46 21.46
C GLY A 89 -51.99 -70.43 22.75
N LEU A 90 -52.08 -69.34 23.51
CA LEU A 90 -51.76 -69.32 24.93
C LEU A 90 -52.87 -68.58 25.70
N ARG A 91 -53.62 -69.37 26.47
CA ARG A 91 -54.53 -68.92 27.53
C ARG A 91 -53.73 -68.15 28.58
N GLY A 92 -54.05 -66.87 28.76
CA GLY A 92 -53.52 -66.02 29.83
C GLY A 92 -54.65 -65.18 30.42
N ARG A 93 -54.84 -65.32 31.73
CA ARG A 93 -55.94 -64.83 32.56
C ARG A 93 -56.28 -63.35 32.32
N GLY A 94 -57.59 -63.08 32.20
CA GLY A 94 -58.15 -61.74 32.21
C GLY A 94 -57.77 -61.02 33.50
N ARG A 95 -57.03 -59.92 33.35
CA ARG A 95 -57.26 -58.75 34.20
C ARG A 95 -58.43 -58.02 33.58
N ASP A 96 -59.42 -57.70 34.40
CA ASP A 96 -60.56 -56.89 34.04
C ASP A 96 -60.07 -55.51 33.57
N VAL A 97 -59.88 -55.40 32.25
CA VAL A 97 -59.91 -54.10 31.59
C VAL A 97 -61.37 -53.69 31.65
N PRO A 98 -61.73 -52.57 32.29
CA PRO A 98 -63.12 -52.12 32.29
C PRO A 98 -63.56 -52.05 30.83
N ALA A 99 -64.68 -52.70 30.50
CA ALA A 99 -65.27 -52.67 29.18
C ALA A 99 -65.50 -51.20 28.82
N LEU A 100 -64.56 -50.62 28.06
CA LEU A 100 -64.71 -49.30 27.47
C LEU A 100 -66.01 -49.38 26.69
N SER A 101 -66.96 -48.50 27.01
CA SER A 101 -68.18 -48.42 26.24
C SER A 101 -67.79 -48.23 24.76
N ALA A 102 -68.57 -48.81 23.84
CA ALA A 102 -68.30 -48.67 22.41
C ALA A 102 -68.11 -47.20 21.97
N ALA A 103 -68.75 -46.27 22.69
CA ALA A 103 -68.61 -44.82 22.53
C ALA A 103 -67.24 -44.26 22.97
N LEU A 104 -66.64 -44.78 24.04
CA LEU A 104 -65.29 -44.36 24.47
C LEU A 104 -64.21 -44.88 23.52
N PHE A 105 -64.39 -46.10 23.00
CA PHE A 105 -63.47 -46.68 22.04
C PHE A 105 -63.50 -45.94 20.69
N SER A 106 -64.68 -45.61 20.18
CA SER A 106 -64.81 -44.81 18.95
C SER A 106 -64.26 -43.39 19.12
N ALA A 107 -64.47 -42.75 20.27
CA ALA A 107 -63.89 -41.45 20.58
C ALA A 107 -62.34 -41.48 20.61
N PHE A 108 -61.75 -42.56 21.13
CA PHE A 108 -60.30 -42.76 21.12
C PHE A 108 -59.76 -42.99 19.70
N GLN A 109 -60.43 -43.81 18.89
CA GLN A 109 -60.06 -44.04 17.49
C GLN A 109 -60.10 -42.75 16.67
N ASN A 110 -61.15 -41.94 16.79
CA ASN A 110 -61.25 -40.65 16.11
C ASN A 110 -60.11 -39.71 16.50
N LYS A 111 -59.77 -39.64 17.79
CA LYS A 111 -58.63 -38.84 18.28
C LYS A 111 -57.28 -39.32 17.74
N LEU A 112 -57.12 -40.62 17.50
CA LEU A 112 -55.93 -41.17 16.85
C LEU A 112 -55.89 -40.83 15.35
N VAL A 113 -57.02 -40.94 14.65
CA VAL A 113 -57.14 -40.53 13.24
C VAL A 113 -56.80 -39.04 13.10
N ASP A 114 -57.36 -38.16 13.92
CA ASP A 114 -57.03 -36.73 13.92
C ASP A 114 -55.53 -36.47 14.16
N ARG A 115 -54.88 -37.28 15.02
CA ARG A 115 -53.44 -37.19 15.25
C ARG A 115 -52.65 -37.65 14.04
N CYS A 116 -53.06 -38.75 13.41
CA CYS A 116 -52.43 -39.26 12.19
C CYS A 116 -52.57 -38.29 11.02
N GLU A 117 -53.74 -37.69 10.82
CA GLU A 117 -53.97 -36.67 9.78
C GLU A 117 -53.07 -35.44 9.99
N ARG A 118 -52.97 -34.94 11.23
CA ARG A 118 -52.04 -33.85 11.56
C ARG A 118 -50.60 -34.22 11.27
N LEU A 119 -50.16 -35.42 11.66
CA LEU A 119 -48.80 -35.90 11.39
C LEU A 119 -48.54 -36.05 9.89
N GLN A 120 -49.52 -36.52 9.12
CA GLN A 120 -49.42 -36.65 7.67
C GLN A 120 -49.33 -35.29 6.97
N LEU A 121 -50.10 -34.29 7.42
CA LEU A 121 -49.98 -32.93 6.92
C LEU A 121 -48.63 -32.30 7.27
N GLN A 122 -48.14 -32.53 8.48
CA GLN A 122 -46.81 -32.06 8.90
C GLN A 122 -45.70 -32.73 8.08
N SER A 123 -45.75 -34.04 7.87
CA SER A 123 -44.75 -34.75 7.07
C SER A 123 -44.75 -34.29 5.61
N ALA A 124 -45.92 -34.05 5.01
CA ALA A 124 -46.04 -33.51 3.67
C ALA A 124 -45.52 -32.06 3.56
N ALA A 125 -45.75 -31.23 4.57
CA ALA A 125 -45.20 -29.86 4.60
C ALA A 125 -43.67 -29.87 4.70
N ILE A 126 -43.09 -30.73 5.55
CA ILE A 126 -41.64 -30.89 5.66
C ILE A 126 -41.06 -31.43 4.35
N ALA A 127 -41.68 -32.45 3.76
CA ALA A 127 -41.22 -33.02 2.49
C ALA A 127 -41.17 -31.96 1.38
N ARG A 128 -42.21 -31.13 1.24
CA ARG A 128 -42.21 -30.00 0.29
C ARG A 128 -41.13 -28.98 0.59
N HIS A 129 -40.96 -28.59 1.86
CA HIS A 129 -39.93 -27.62 2.24
C HIS A 129 -38.52 -28.13 1.89
N VAL A 130 -38.24 -29.41 2.17
CA VAL A 130 -36.96 -30.06 1.87
C VAL A 130 -36.74 -30.23 0.37
N ALA A 131 -37.77 -30.60 -0.39
CA ALA A 131 -37.65 -30.87 -1.83
C ALA A 131 -37.60 -29.59 -2.68
N GLU A 132 -38.29 -28.52 -2.28
CA GLU A 132 -38.50 -27.33 -3.13
C GLU A 132 -37.85 -26.08 -2.56
N VAL A 133 -38.03 -25.82 -1.26
CA VAL A 133 -37.59 -24.55 -0.65
C VAL A 133 -36.09 -24.58 -0.32
N LEU A 134 -35.59 -25.64 0.30
CA LEU A 134 -34.17 -25.70 0.65
C LEU A 134 -33.24 -25.68 -0.57
N PRO A 135 -33.49 -26.43 -1.67
CA PRO A 135 -32.63 -26.39 -2.85
C PRO A 135 -32.67 -25.03 -3.56
N SER A 136 -33.84 -24.41 -3.68
CA SER A 136 -33.95 -23.07 -4.26
C SER A 136 -33.22 -22.01 -3.42
N ARG A 137 -33.30 -22.09 -2.08
CA ARG A 137 -32.53 -21.23 -1.18
C ARG A 137 -31.02 -21.48 -1.29
N SER A 138 -30.59 -22.73 -1.35
CA SER A 138 -29.19 -23.11 -1.56
C SER A 138 -28.65 -22.50 -2.85
N GLN A 139 -29.38 -22.65 -3.96
CA GLN A 139 -28.99 -22.08 -5.25
C GLN A 139 -28.93 -20.54 -5.23
N ALA A 140 -29.88 -19.88 -4.55
CA ALA A 140 -29.87 -18.43 -4.40
C ALA A 140 -28.65 -17.95 -3.60
N VAL A 141 -28.30 -18.63 -2.50
CA VAL A 141 -27.12 -18.31 -1.69
C VAL A 141 -25.84 -18.53 -2.50
N LEU A 142 -25.73 -19.62 -3.25
CA LEU A 142 -24.60 -19.88 -4.15
C LEU A 142 -24.47 -18.77 -5.21
N GLY A 143 -25.57 -18.35 -5.83
CA GLY A 143 -25.59 -17.26 -6.79
C GLY A 143 -25.12 -15.92 -6.19
N ALA A 144 -25.60 -15.58 -4.99
CA ALA A 144 -25.20 -14.37 -4.28
C ALA A 144 -23.73 -14.41 -3.83
N ALA A 145 -23.24 -15.57 -3.37
CA ALA A 145 -21.85 -15.74 -2.99
C ALA A 145 -20.91 -15.61 -4.20
N ASN A 146 -21.29 -16.20 -5.34
CA ASN A 146 -20.51 -16.11 -6.58
C ASN A 146 -20.47 -14.67 -7.11
N SER A 147 -21.59 -13.95 -7.09
CA SER A 147 -21.61 -12.55 -7.53
C SER A 147 -20.80 -11.64 -6.60
N ALA A 148 -20.87 -11.85 -5.29
CA ALA A 148 -20.06 -11.13 -4.32
C ALA A 148 -18.56 -11.41 -4.51
N ARG A 149 -18.18 -12.67 -4.74
CA ARG A 149 -16.81 -13.08 -5.05
C ARG A 149 -16.28 -12.35 -6.29
N GLU A 150 -17.03 -12.38 -7.38
CA GLU A 150 -16.62 -11.74 -8.63
C GLU A 150 -16.45 -10.22 -8.46
N LEU A 151 -17.38 -9.57 -7.75
CA LEU A 151 -17.28 -8.15 -7.45
C LEU A 151 -16.04 -7.80 -6.62
N VAL A 152 -15.68 -8.63 -5.63
CA VAL A 152 -14.45 -8.44 -4.86
C VAL A 152 -13.22 -8.59 -5.76
N ILE A 153 -13.19 -9.61 -6.62
CA ILE A 153 -12.09 -9.81 -7.58
C ILE A 153 -11.96 -8.59 -8.50
N GLN A 154 -13.05 -8.12 -9.10
CA GLN A 154 -13.04 -6.94 -9.98
C GLN A 154 -12.54 -5.68 -9.29
N ARG A 155 -12.98 -5.44 -8.05
CA ARG A 155 -12.50 -4.29 -7.26
C ARG A 155 -11.01 -4.39 -6.95
N LEU A 156 -10.53 -5.57 -6.55
CA LEU A 156 -9.12 -5.78 -6.26
C LEU A 156 -8.25 -5.66 -7.52
N MET A 157 -8.70 -6.20 -8.65
CA MET A 157 -8.01 -6.02 -9.94
C MET A 157 -7.93 -4.55 -10.34
N LEU A 158 -9.02 -3.78 -10.17
CA LEU A 158 -9.02 -2.36 -10.47
C LEU A 158 -8.04 -1.60 -9.57
N VAL A 159 -8.06 -1.85 -8.26
CA VAL A 159 -7.12 -1.24 -7.31
C VAL A 159 -5.68 -1.61 -7.68
N GLY A 160 -5.41 -2.88 -7.98
CA GLY A 160 -4.11 -3.35 -8.45
C GLY A 160 -3.62 -2.58 -9.67
N LYS A 161 -4.44 -2.47 -10.72
CA LYS A 161 -4.10 -1.71 -11.93
C LYS A 161 -3.85 -0.22 -11.66
N VAL A 162 -4.63 0.39 -10.77
CA VAL A 162 -4.41 1.80 -10.38
C VAL A 162 -3.09 1.96 -9.63
N CYS A 163 -2.72 1.01 -8.78
CA CYS A 163 -1.43 1.00 -8.11
C CYS A 163 -0.26 0.79 -9.09
N GLU A 164 -0.38 -0.16 -10.02
CA GLU A 164 0.63 -0.39 -11.07
C GLU A 164 0.86 0.85 -11.94
N ASN A 165 -0.22 1.53 -12.34
CA ASN A 165 -0.13 2.78 -13.10
C ASN A 165 0.53 3.91 -12.29
N GLU A 166 0.21 4.02 -11.00
CA GLU A 166 0.81 5.02 -10.12
C GLU A 166 2.30 4.72 -9.89
N GLU A 167 2.67 3.45 -9.71
CA GLU A 167 4.07 3.01 -9.63
C GLU A 167 4.83 3.41 -10.89
N GLN A 168 4.30 3.08 -12.07
CA GLN A 168 4.92 3.44 -13.34
C GLN A 168 5.09 4.96 -13.48
N ARG A 169 4.06 5.75 -13.17
CA ARG A 169 4.15 7.22 -13.20
C ARG A 169 5.22 7.75 -12.25
N LEU A 170 5.31 7.20 -11.04
CA LEU A 170 6.31 7.63 -10.06
C LEU A 170 7.73 7.27 -10.50
N LEU A 171 7.94 6.10 -11.09
CA LEU A 171 9.25 5.71 -11.64
C LEU A 171 9.67 6.63 -12.79
N GLU A 172 8.73 7.00 -13.66
CA GLU A 172 8.99 7.99 -14.71
C GLU A 172 9.36 9.37 -14.15
N GLU A 173 8.66 9.86 -13.12
CA GLU A 173 9.02 11.12 -12.45
C GLU A 173 10.36 11.03 -11.72
N VAL A 174 10.69 9.90 -11.09
CA VAL A 174 12.02 9.67 -10.48
C VAL A 174 13.10 9.80 -11.54
N HIS A 175 12.97 9.09 -12.67
CA HIS A 175 13.96 9.11 -13.74
C HIS A 175 14.07 10.51 -14.37
N ALA A 176 12.96 11.16 -14.68
CA ALA A 176 12.98 12.51 -15.26
C ALA A 176 13.63 13.54 -14.32
N GLU A 177 13.38 13.43 -13.02
CA GLU A 177 13.98 14.32 -12.02
C GLU A 177 15.47 14.03 -11.80
N GLU A 178 15.87 12.76 -11.87
CA GLU A 178 17.28 12.35 -11.88
C GLU A 178 18.02 12.92 -13.10
N GLU A 179 17.49 12.73 -14.31
CA GLU A 179 18.07 13.26 -15.55
C GLU A 179 18.20 14.78 -15.49
N ARG A 180 17.17 15.47 -15.00
CA ARG A 180 17.18 16.92 -14.80
C ARG A 180 18.29 17.36 -13.84
N ALA A 181 18.50 16.64 -12.74
CA ALA A 181 19.55 16.96 -11.76
C ALA A 181 20.94 16.67 -12.34
N GLN A 182 21.12 15.51 -12.96
CA GLN A 182 22.38 15.12 -13.62
C GLN A 182 22.78 16.12 -14.71
N GLN A 183 21.84 16.52 -15.57
CA GLN A 183 22.10 17.51 -16.60
C GLN A 183 22.53 18.85 -16.00
N SER A 184 21.86 19.29 -14.91
CA SER A 184 22.25 20.51 -14.21
C SER A 184 23.66 20.42 -13.63
N ILE A 185 24.04 19.27 -13.07
CA ILE A 185 25.38 19.02 -12.52
C ILE A 185 26.43 19.07 -13.64
N LEU A 186 26.18 18.39 -14.76
CA LEU A 186 27.11 18.36 -15.89
C LEU A 186 27.33 19.75 -16.49
N THR A 187 26.25 20.51 -16.72
CA THR A 187 26.36 21.88 -17.23
C THR A 187 27.12 22.80 -16.26
N GLN A 188 26.87 22.69 -14.95
CA GLN A 188 27.64 23.46 -13.98
C GLN A 188 29.11 23.03 -13.94
N ARG A 189 29.40 21.73 -14.02
CA ARG A 189 30.78 21.23 -14.05
C ARG A 189 31.54 21.78 -15.24
N GLU A 190 30.94 21.78 -16.42
CA GLU A 190 31.54 22.35 -17.63
C GLU A 190 31.81 23.84 -17.47
N HIS A 191 30.79 24.62 -17.08
CA HIS A 191 30.90 26.05 -16.84
C HIS A 191 32.00 26.40 -15.82
N TRP A 192 32.05 25.71 -14.68
CA TRP A 192 33.05 25.97 -13.65
C TRP A 192 34.44 25.48 -14.03
N THR A 193 34.56 24.43 -14.84
CA THR A 193 35.85 23.99 -15.39
C THR A 193 36.41 25.04 -16.37
N GLU A 194 35.57 25.60 -17.23
CA GLU A 194 35.96 26.67 -18.15
C GLU A 194 36.36 27.95 -17.40
N ALA A 195 35.57 28.36 -16.40
CA ALA A 195 35.89 29.48 -15.52
C ALA A 195 37.26 29.29 -14.83
N LEU A 196 37.51 28.10 -14.28
CA LEU A 196 38.78 27.75 -13.66
C LEU A 196 39.94 27.82 -14.66
N GLN A 197 39.74 27.33 -15.90
CA GLN A 197 40.74 27.41 -16.96
C GLN A 197 41.07 28.86 -17.31
N LYS A 198 40.06 29.72 -17.48
CA LYS A 198 40.25 31.17 -17.74
C LYS A 198 41.06 31.85 -16.64
N LEU A 199 40.71 31.62 -15.37
CA LEU A 199 41.47 32.15 -14.23
C LEU A 199 42.91 31.63 -14.19
N SER A 200 43.11 30.35 -14.50
CA SER A 200 44.45 29.74 -14.51
C SER A 200 45.33 30.29 -15.64
N ALA A 201 44.74 30.55 -16.81
CA ALA A 201 45.42 31.13 -17.96
C ALA A 201 45.80 32.59 -17.69
N LEU A 202 44.88 33.39 -17.13
CA LEU A 202 45.16 34.76 -16.72
C LEU A 202 46.28 34.81 -15.68
N ARG A 203 46.20 33.98 -14.62
CA ARG A 203 47.26 33.90 -13.60
C ARG A 203 48.62 33.59 -14.24
N THR A 204 48.66 32.64 -15.18
CA THR A 204 49.91 32.25 -15.87
C THR A 204 50.46 33.40 -16.70
N TYR A 205 49.60 34.10 -17.45
CA TYR A 205 49.96 35.31 -18.20
C TYR A 205 50.49 36.43 -17.29
N LEU A 206 49.78 36.74 -16.20
CA LEU A 206 50.21 37.79 -15.27
C LEU A 206 51.56 37.48 -14.62
N VAL A 207 51.78 36.22 -14.23
CA VAL A 207 53.08 35.79 -13.70
C VAL A 207 54.18 35.91 -14.76
N ASP A 208 53.93 35.46 -15.99
CA ASP A 208 54.87 35.58 -17.11
C ASP A 208 55.27 37.04 -17.37
N VAL A 209 54.27 37.92 -17.51
CA VAL A 209 54.45 39.36 -17.71
C VAL A 209 55.28 40.00 -16.60
N ILE A 210 54.97 39.73 -15.33
CA ILE A 210 55.68 40.30 -14.18
C ILE A 210 57.12 39.75 -14.06
N THR A 211 57.35 38.51 -14.48
CA THR A 211 58.67 37.86 -14.34
C THR A 211 59.61 38.16 -15.49
N ASN A 212 59.09 38.38 -16.70
CA ASN A 212 59.88 38.41 -17.93
C ASN A 212 59.92 39.78 -18.61
N LEU A 213 59.02 40.73 -18.31
CA LEU A 213 59.09 42.09 -18.84
C LEU A 213 59.91 43.01 -17.91
N ASP A 214 60.57 44.00 -18.51
CA ASP A 214 61.19 45.12 -17.81
C ASP A 214 60.15 46.22 -17.51
N ASP A 215 60.54 47.21 -16.71
CA ASP A 215 59.62 48.28 -16.25
C ASP A 215 58.96 49.03 -17.43
N GLN A 216 59.70 49.26 -18.52
CA GLN A 216 59.16 49.92 -19.71
C GLN A 216 58.20 49.01 -20.48
N GLY A 217 58.50 47.71 -20.60
CA GLY A 217 57.62 46.71 -21.18
C GLY A 217 56.31 46.56 -20.40
N LEU A 218 56.37 46.65 -19.07
CA LEU A 218 55.21 46.58 -18.20
C LEU A 218 54.25 47.76 -18.40
N VAL A 219 54.78 48.99 -18.47
CA VAL A 219 53.97 50.20 -18.77
C VAL A 219 53.30 50.07 -20.15
N ASN A 220 54.02 49.54 -21.15
CA ASN A 220 53.44 49.35 -22.48
C ASN A 220 52.35 48.25 -22.51
N ALA A 221 52.38 47.29 -21.59
CA ALA A 221 51.41 46.20 -21.50
C ALA A 221 50.20 46.52 -20.59
N GLU A 222 50.21 47.65 -19.86
CA GLU A 222 49.20 48.01 -18.85
C GLU A 222 47.76 47.84 -19.34
N GLN A 223 47.45 48.32 -20.54
CA GLN A 223 46.11 48.24 -21.11
C GLN A 223 45.67 46.79 -21.40
N ASP A 224 46.56 45.95 -21.95
CA ASP A 224 46.27 44.53 -22.23
C ASP A 224 46.10 43.72 -20.93
N ILE A 225 46.88 44.04 -19.89
CA ILE A 225 46.75 43.47 -18.55
C ILE A 225 45.37 43.81 -17.97
N PHE A 226 44.94 45.07 -18.07
CA PHE A 226 43.67 45.53 -17.52
C PHE A 226 42.49 44.87 -18.25
N GLU A 227 42.48 44.88 -19.58
CA GLU A 227 41.43 44.28 -20.40
C GLU A 227 41.27 42.77 -20.11
N ARG A 228 42.37 42.03 -19.99
CA ARG A 228 42.32 40.59 -19.69
C ARG A 228 41.89 40.30 -18.25
N THR A 229 42.24 41.18 -17.32
CA THR A 229 41.85 41.04 -15.91
C THR A 229 40.37 41.34 -15.71
N GLU A 230 39.83 42.35 -16.38
CA GLU A 230 38.41 42.70 -16.35
C GLU A 230 37.51 41.54 -16.81
N VAL A 231 37.91 40.82 -17.86
CA VAL A 231 37.18 39.63 -18.34
C VAL A 231 37.09 38.53 -17.25
N ALA A 232 38.11 38.43 -16.38
CA ALA A 232 38.12 37.48 -15.28
C ALA A 232 37.35 37.96 -14.05
N GLU A 233 37.26 39.27 -13.80
CA GLU A 233 36.40 39.82 -12.74
C GLU A 233 34.91 39.52 -12.96
N GLY A 234 34.50 39.29 -14.22
CA GLY A 234 33.16 38.83 -14.57
C GLY A 234 32.84 37.39 -14.14
N ILE A 235 33.83 36.61 -13.68
CA ILE A 235 33.63 35.24 -13.20
C ILE A 235 33.17 35.27 -11.74
N LEU A 236 31.90 34.97 -11.52
CA LEU A 236 31.28 34.92 -10.19
C LEU A 236 31.74 33.68 -9.38
N GLU A 237 31.43 33.67 -8.08
CA GLU A 237 31.69 32.52 -7.21
C GLU A 237 30.69 31.37 -7.41
N PRO A 238 31.10 30.11 -7.20
CA PRO A 238 30.19 28.97 -7.22
C PRO A 238 29.11 29.08 -6.14
N GLN A 239 27.86 28.96 -6.55
CA GLN A 239 26.71 28.96 -5.65
C GLN A 239 25.95 27.63 -5.74
N GLU A 240 25.63 27.05 -4.59
CA GLU A 240 24.73 25.90 -4.53
C GLU A 240 23.34 26.29 -5.02
N SER A 241 22.80 25.52 -5.97
CA SER A 241 21.46 25.71 -6.49
C SER A 241 20.58 24.52 -6.14
N ALA A 242 19.31 24.78 -5.83
CA ALA A 242 18.33 23.72 -5.59
C ALA A 242 18.17 22.77 -6.81
N LYS A 243 18.58 23.21 -8.01
CA LYS A 243 18.55 22.41 -9.24
C LYS A 243 19.58 21.27 -9.24
N LEU A 244 20.58 21.31 -8.36
CA LEU A 244 21.56 20.23 -8.20
C LEU A 244 21.02 19.07 -7.36
N ASN A 245 19.93 19.30 -6.63
CA ASN A 245 19.36 18.32 -5.71
C ASN A 245 18.17 17.60 -6.34
N PHE A 246 17.90 16.39 -5.84
CA PHE A 246 16.69 15.65 -6.17
C PHE A 246 15.48 16.28 -5.49
N ASN A 247 14.45 16.65 -6.25
CA ASN A 247 13.23 17.21 -5.67
C ASN A 247 12.27 16.10 -5.22
N GLN A 248 12.32 15.78 -3.93
CA GLN A 248 11.47 14.73 -3.33
C GLN A 248 9.96 15.02 -3.40
N GLN A 249 9.56 16.28 -3.66
CA GLN A 249 8.13 16.60 -3.84
C GLN A 249 7.56 16.04 -5.15
N ARG A 250 8.41 15.78 -6.15
CA ARG A 250 8.01 15.19 -7.45
C ARG A 250 7.48 13.77 -7.33
N VAL A 251 7.98 13.03 -6.34
CA VAL A 251 7.69 11.60 -6.17
C VAL A 251 6.64 11.33 -5.09
N GLN A 252 5.90 12.35 -4.68
CA GLN A 252 4.81 12.18 -3.73
C GLN A 252 3.59 11.58 -4.41
N SER A 253 3.02 10.54 -3.80
CA SER A 253 1.79 9.91 -4.26
C SER A 253 0.65 10.09 -3.25
N PRO A 254 -0.41 10.85 -3.58
CA PRO A 254 -1.59 10.94 -2.74
C PRO A 254 -2.39 9.63 -2.72
N LEU A 255 -2.21 8.75 -3.70
CA LEU A 255 -2.82 7.42 -3.71
C LEU A 255 -2.14 6.53 -2.66
N LEU A 256 -0.82 6.36 -2.76
CA LEU A 256 -0.06 5.52 -1.85
C LEU A 256 -0.15 6.04 -0.42
N HIS A 257 -0.13 7.36 -0.21
CA HIS A 257 -0.29 7.94 1.11
C HIS A 257 -1.64 7.58 1.75
N ARG A 258 -2.74 7.65 0.98
CA ARG A 258 -4.07 7.27 1.48
C ARG A 258 -4.20 5.76 1.71
N LEU A 259 -3.65 4.93 0.82
CA LEU A 259 -3.65 3.47 0.98
C LEU A 259 -2.84 3.05 2.21
N TRP A 260 -1.64 3.63 2.39
CA TRP A 260 -0.81 3.42 3.56
C TRP A 260 -1.54 3.80 4.84
N ALA A 261 -2.12 5.01 4.89
CA ALA A 261 -2.87 5.48 6.06
C ALA A 261 -4.05 4.54 6.37
N HIS A 262 -4.79 4.10 5.35
CA HIS A 262 -5.87 3.14 5.53
C HIS A 262 -5.35 1.81 6.10
N CYS A 263 -4.31 1.23 5.50
CA CYS A 263 -3.71 -0.01 5.97
C CYS A 263 -3.23 0.11 7.41
N VAL A 264 -2.60 1.21 7.81
CA VAL A 264 -2.15 1.43 9.19
C VAL A 264 -3.34 1.48 10.14
N LEU A 265 -4.41 2.21 9.79
CA LEU A 265 -5.60 2.33 10.64
C LEU A 265 -6.39 1.03 10.76
N THR A 266 -6.44 0.21 9.70
CA THR A 266 -7.18 -1.07 9.70
C THR A 266 -6.36 -2.25 10.23
N SER A 267 -5.02 -2.16 10.20
CA SER A 267 -4.14 -3.27 10.55
C SER A 267 -3.79 -3.34 12.03
N LEU A 268 -4.35 -2.50 12.92
CA LEU A 268 -4.09 -2.60 14.36
C LEU A 268 -4.69 -3.92 14.91
N PRO A 269 -3.87 -4.94 15.21
CA PRO A 269 -4.35 -6.17 15.81
C PRO A 269 -4.32 -5.95 17.32
N GLY A 270 -5.50 -5.82 17.92
CA GLY A 270 -5.64 -5.65 19.36
C GLY A 270 -6.11 -4.25 19.70
N SER A 271 -7.38 -4.16 20.07
CA SER A 271 -7.82 -3.12 20.99
C SER A 271 -7.09 -3.37 22.31
N GLU A 272 -5.88 -2.84 22.46
CA GLU A 272 -5.33 -2.68 23.81
C GLU A 272 -6.33 -1.82 24.59
N GLU A 273 -6.67 -2.26 25.79
CA GLU A 273 -7.52 -1.48 26.69
C GLU A 273 -6.70 -0.28 27.18
N ILE A 274 -6.75 0.80 26.41
CA ILE A 274 -6.09 2.06 26.73
C ILE A 274 -6.85 2.66 27.92
N SER A 275 -6.17 2.74 29.07
CA SER A 275 -6.65 3.46 30.25
C SER A 275 -5.80 4.70 30.48
N ILE A 276 -6.43 5.76 30.95
CA ILE A 276 -5.79 7.05 31.16
C ILE A 276 -5.14 7.05 32.54
N ASP A 277 -3.85 7.35 32.60
CA ASP A 277 -3.14 7.47 33.88
C ASP A 277 -3.59 8.75 34.59
N GLU A 278 -4.29 8.56 35.70
CA GLU A 278 -4.81 9.59 36.59
C GLU A 278 -3.72 10.58 37.04
N LYS A 279 -2.46 10.13 37.19
CA LYS A 279 -1.35 11.00 37.60
C LYS A 279 -0.98 12.06 36.56
N THR A 280 -1.34 11.83 35.30
CA THR A 280 -1.08 12.73 34.18
C THR A 280 -2.26 13.65 33.87
N VAL A 281 -3.39 13.46 34.56
CA VAL A 281 -4.62 14.22 34.32
C VAL A 281 -4.48 15.62 34.90
N SER A 282 -4.66 16.62 34.03
CA SER A 282 -4.67 18.03 34.43
C SER A 282 -5.78 18.29 35.46
N PRO A 283 -5.58 19.19 36.45
CA PRO A 283 -6.61 19.55 37.44
C PRO A 283 -7.91 20.13 36.85
N HIS A 284 -7.92 20.47 35.56
CA HIS A 284 -9.06 20.98 34.81
C HIS A 284 -9.85 19.88 34.08
N LEU A 285 -9.45 18.62 34.24
CA LEU A 285 -10.08 17.47 33.63
C LEU A 285 -10.53 16.52 34.75
N SER A 286 -11.77 16.06 34.67
CA SER A 286 -12.29 14.95 35.46
C SER A 286 -12.18 13.66 34.67
N LEU A 287 -11.55 12.65 35.28
CA LEU A 287 -11.47 11.30 34.74
C LEU A 287 -12.69 10.49 35.19
N SER A 288 -13.31 9.75 34.28
CA SER A 288 -14.38 8.79 34.59
C SER A 288 -13.86 7.60 35.39
N GLU A 289 -14.76 6.92 36.10
CA GLU A 289 -14.42 5.77 36.96
C GLU A 289 -13.79 4.60 36.18
N ASP A 290 -14.21 4.41 34.93
CA ASP A 290 -13.67 3.41 34.00
C ASP A 290 -12.31 3.80 33.40
N LYS A 291 -11.77 4.98 33.74
CA LYS A 291 -10.50 5.57 33.26
C LYS A 291 -10.41 5.71 31.74
N LYS A 292 -11.54 5.79 31.04
CA LYS A 292 -11.60 5.87 29.57
C LYS A 292 -12.05 7.21 29.04
N THR A 293 -12.67 8.05 29.87
CA THR A 293 -13.26 9.32 29.46
C THR A 293 -12.68 10.48 30.28
N LEU A 294 -12.14 11.48 29.59
CA LEU A 294 -11.80 12.77 30.18
C LEU A 294 -12.90 13.77 29.88
N THR A 295 -13.37 14.46 30.91
CA THR A 295 -14.34 15.55 30.80
C THR A 295 -13.71 16.83 31.29
N PHE A 296 -13.88 17.92 30.55
CA PHE A 296 -13.40 19.21 31.01
C PHE A 296 -14.28 19.73 32.14
N SER A 297 -13.70 19.91 33.32
CA SER A 297 -14.38 20.59 34.41
C SER A 297 -14.19 22.08 34.21
N ALA A 298 -15.20 22.74 33.63
CA ALA A 298 -15.25 24.19 33.62
C ALA A 298 -15.16 24.65 35.08
N ARG A 299 -14.04 25.29 35.46
CA ARG A 299 -13.93 25.90 36.78
C ARG A 299 -15.17 26.77 36.94
N LYS A 300 -15.98 26.51 37.97
CA LYS A 300 -16.81 27.55 38.55
C LYS A 300 -15.82 28.61 39.00
N ALA A 301 -15.59 29.62 38.15
CA ALA A 301 -15.04 30.87 38.61
C ALA A 301 -15.90 31.24 39.81
N LYS A 302 -15.30 31.21 41.00
CA LYS A 302 -15.87 31.96 42.12
C LYS A 302 -16.02 33.37 41.58
N LEU A 303 -17.27 33.75 41.43
CA LEU A 303 -17.71 35.07 41.03
C LEU A 303 -17.42 35.97 42.23
N ASP A 304 -16.14 36.25 42.48
CA ASP A 304 -15.76 37.42 43.26
C ASP A 304 -16.14 38.62 42.39
N SER A 305 -17.27 39.18 42.77
CA SER A 305 -17.87 40.36 42.16
C SER A 305 -17.01 41.56 42.56
N ASP A 306 -16.11 42.03 41.70
CA ASP A 306 -15.86 43.47 41.50
C ASP A 306 -14.91 43.80 40.33
N GLY A 307 -15.47 44.37 39.25
CA GLY A 307 -14.84 45.31 38.29
C GLY A 307 -13.93 44.80 37.15
N PRO A 308 -13.70 45.61 36.10
CA PRO A 308 -14.68 46.16 35.16
C PRO A 308 -14.49 45.60 33.72
N ASP A 309 -15.50 45.87 32.89
CA ASP A 309 -15.65 45.47 31.49
C ASP A 309 -14.38 45.48 30.63
N CYS A 310 -14.00 44.29 30.13
CA CYS A 310 -13.18 44.13 28.94
C CYS A 310 -13.85 43.11 28.02
N ALA A 311 -14.53 43.64 27.00
CA ALA A 311 -15.21 42.89 25.96
C ALA A 311 -14.23 42.06 25.12
N CYS A 312 -14.35 40.74 25.16
CA CYS A 312 -13.81 39.83 24.13
C CYS A 312 -14.84 38.73 23.86
N ARG A 313 -15.74 38.96 22.89
CA ARG A 313 -16.54 37.90 22.26
C ARG A 313 -15.61 37.02 21.41
N PRO A 314 -15.65 35.68 21.51
CA PRO A 314 -15.26 34.83 20.41
C PRO A 314 -16.49 34.62 19.50
N ALA A 315 -16.42 35.15 18.29
CA ALA A 315 -17.35 34.81 17.22
C ALA A 315 -17.07 33.38 16.75
N VAL A 316 -18.02 32.48 16.98
CA VAL A 316 -18.04 31.16 16.30
C VAL A 316 -19.03 31.28 15.15
N PRO A 317 -18.61 31.15 13.88
CA PRO A 317 -19.55 31.00 12.79
C PRO A 317 -20.01 29.53 12.68
N PRO A 318 -21.29 29.27 12.37
CA PRO A 318 -21.77 27.92 12.15
C PRO A 318 -21.27 27.38 10.80
N TYR A 319 -20.76 26.15 10.83
CA TYR A 319 -20.38 25.37 9.66
C TYR A 319 -21.65 25.03 8.86
N ASN A 320 -21.72 25.45 7.59
CA ASN A 320 -22.80 25.07 6.66
C ASN A 320 -22.19 24.35 5.45
N PRO A 321 -22.47 23.05 5.23
CA PRO A 321 -21.85 22.26 4.18
C PRO A 321 -22.76 22.24 2.95
N CYS A 322 -22.78 23.29 2.14
CA CYS A 322 -23.41 23.28 0.80
C CYS A 322 -23.05 24.57 0.04
N CYS A 323 -22.00 24.56 -0.78
CA CYS A 323 -21.89 25.46 -1.93
C CYS A 323 -21.02 24.84 -3.03
N ASN A 324 -21.65 24.76 -4.19
CA ASN A 324 -21.20 24.22 -5.46
C ASN A 324 -19.86 24.78 -5.96
N HIS A 325 -19.06 23.90 -6.57
CA HIS A 325 -17.95 24.27 -7.44
C HIS A 325 -18.42 25.12 -8.64
N PRO A 326 -17.70 26.18 -9.04
CA PRO A 326 -17.85 26.73 -10.38
C PRO A 326 -17.24 25.77 -11.41
N ARG A 327 -18.02 25.45 -12.46
CA ARG A 327 -17.55 24.77 -13.67
C ARG A 327 -16.44 25.62 -14.32
N TYR A 328 -15.28 25.02 -14.51
CA TYR A 328 -14.26 25.56 -15.40
C TYR A 328 -14.58 25.07 -16.82
N GLU A 329 -15.02 25.95 -17.71
CA GLU A 329 -15.07 25.66 -19.15
C GLU A 329 -13.66 25.88 -19.76
N PRO A 330 -13.15 24.94 -20.58
CA PRO A 330 -11.91 25.17 -21.32
C PRO A 330 -12.16 26.03 -22.58
N PRO A 331 -11.20 26.87 -22.99
CA PRO A 331 -11.35 27.70 -24.17
C PRO A 331 -11.28 26.89 -25.47
N VAL A 332 -12.17 27.23 -26.40
CA VAL A 332 -12.25 26.70 -27.77
C VAL A 332 -10.94 27.00 -28.51
N ARG A 333 -10.23 25.94 -28.92
CA ARG A 333 -9.04 26.04 -29.77
C ARG A 333 -9.47 26.43 -31.19
N ALA A 334 -9.03 27.60 -31.65
CA ALA A 334 -9.17 28.03 -33.03
C ALA A 334 -8.44 27.05 -33.98
N ALA A 335 -9.11 26.67 -35.07
CA ALA A 335 -8.56 25.82 -36.11
C ALA A 335 -7.48 26.55 -36.93
N PRO A 336 -6.41 25.87 -37.36
CA PRO A 336 -5.41 26.46 -38.26
C PRO A 336 -5.92 26.57 -39.71
N PRO A 337 -5.43 27.55 -40.50
CA PRO A 337 -5.84 27.73 -41.88
C PRO A 337 -5.31 26.60 -42.79
N ARG A 338 -6.17 26.20 -43.73
CA ARG A 338 -5.93 25.22 -44.80
C ARG A 338 -4.75 25.66 -45.68
N ALA A 339 -3.77 24.78 -45.85
CA ALA A 339 -2.71 24.91 -46.85
C ALA A 339 -3.31 24.90 -48.27
N ALA A 340 -2.84 25.83 -49.11
CA ALA A 340 -3.13 25.87 -50.53
C ALA A 340 -2.46 24.69 -51.25
N ALA A 341 -3.20 24.06 -52.16
CA ALA A 341 -2.69 23.03 -53.06
C ALA A 341 -1.83 23.67 -54.17
N PRO A 342 -0.76 23.00 -54.64
CA PRO A 342 0.07 23.50 -55.72
C PRO A 342 -0.64 23.37 -57.08
N SER A 343 -0.48 24.40 -57.90
CA SER A 343 -0.66 24.35 -59.37
C SER A 343 0.71 24.23 -60.03
#